data_AF-A0A9W8HEN9-F1
#
_entry.id   AF-A0A9W8HEN9-F1
#
_cell.length_a   1.000
_cell.length_b   1.000
_cell.length_c   1.000
_cell.angle_alpha   90.00
_cell.angle_beta   90.00
_cell.angle_gamma   90.00
#
_symmetry.space_group_name_H-M   'P 1'
#
loop_
_entity.id
_entity.type
_entity.pdbx_description
1 polymer ?
#
loop_
_entity_poly.entity_id
_entity_poly.type
_entity_poly.pdbx_seq_one_letter_code
_entity_poly.pdbx_strand_id
1 'polypeptide(L)'
;MKYGGFVVDKTLACKALLEESSNAVRISLPRRFGKSFNLSVIAQFFNPITTLDDCTAGVEPPDFAAAYRRRREMFSGSLLQEMHSDFFDRHFAAIPVIHLNFKARPVSSHDECSVVERKPRGDPRHLKHKAWRKYESLRRTYFAMDAKFVDDADQWEERSDLACALFDKLSEFVAAQHGGEYIILIDEYDTPLRKALDTD
;
A
#
# COMPACT_ATOMS: atom_id res chain seq x y z
N MET A 1 -5.92 32.76 -23.91
CA MET A 1 -5.83 31.28 -24.00
C MET A 1 -5.52 30.74 -22.62
N LYS A 2 -6.50 30.12 -21.93
CA LYS A 2 -6.26 29.38 -20.68
C LYS A 2 -5.84 27.97 -21.09
N TYR A 3 -4.62 27.56 -20.76
CA TYR A 3 -4.17 26.18 -20.99
C TYR A 3 -5.06 25.24 -20.18
N GLY A 4 -6.06 24.64 -20.82
CA GLY A 4 -6.86 23.56 -20.25
C GLY A 4 -6.00 22.31 -20.20
N GLY A 5 -5.57 21.90 -19.01
CA GLY A 5 -4.90 20.62 -18.83
C GLY A 5 -5.89 19.49 -19.08
N PHE A 6 -5.51 18.51 -19.90
CA PHE A 6 -6.25 17.26 -20.04
C PHE A 6 -5.76 16.28 -18.97
N VAL A 7 -6.69 15.71 -18.21
CA VAL A 7 -6.39 14.59 -17.30
C VAL A 7 -6.64 13.30 -18.07
N VAL A 8 -5.65 12.42 -18.08
CA VAL A 8 -5.80 11.08 -18.65
C VAL A 8 -6.36 10.17 -17.56
N ASP A 9 -7.54 9.61 -17.80
CA ASP A 9 -8.12 8.60 -16.93
C ASP A 9 -7.34 7.29 -17.05
N LYS A 10 -6.93 6.75 -15.89
CA LYS A 10 -6.18 5.50 -15.78
C LYS A 10 -6.85 4.45 -14.89
N THR A 11 -8.11 4.66 -14.52
CA THR A 11 -8.88 3.79 -13.63
C THR A 11 -9.09 2.39 -14.20
N LEU A 12 -9.10 2.23 -15.54
CA LEU A 12 -9.15 0.92 -16.19
C LEU A 12 -7.97 0.01 -15.84
N ALA A 13 -6.84 0.57 -15.36
CA ALA A 13 -5.72 -0.22 -14.86
C ALA A 13 -6.11 -1.12 -13.68
N CYS A 14 -7.10 -0.74 -12.88
CA CYS A 14 -7.59 -1.55 -11.77
C CYS A 14 -8.20 -2.87 -12.26
N LYS A 15 -9.05 -2.81 -13.30
CA LYS A 15 -9.64 -4.00 -13.91
C LYS A 15 -8.59 -4.86 -14.60
N ALA A 16 -7.71 -4.24 -15.37
CA ALA A 16 -6.61 -4.95 -16.03
C ALA A 16 -5.70 -5.70 -15.03
N LEU A 17 -5.48 -5.13 -13.84
CA LEU A 17 -4.68 -5.78 -12.80
C LEU A 17 -5.36 -7.05 -12.25
N LEU A 18 -6.66 -7.02 -11.96
CA LEU A 18 -7.36 -8.18 -11.38
C LEU A 18 -7.73 -9.27 -12.39
N GLU A 19 -7.88 -8.91 -13.67
CA GLU A 19 -8.14 -9.89 -14.73
C GLU A 19 -6.87 -10.59 -15.22
N GLU A 20 -5.71 -10.13 -14.78
CA GLU A 20 -4.44 -10.76 -15.11
C GLU A 20 -4.34 -12.14 -14.47
N SER A 21 -3.88 -13.11 -15.25
CA SER A 21 -3.76 -14.51 -14.79
C SER A 21 -2.55 -14.75 -13.89
N SER A 22 -1.56 -13.86 -13.96
CA SER A 22 -0.33 -13.96 -13.20
C SER A 22 -0.45 -13.32 -11.82
N ASN A 23 0.13 -13.96 -10.81
CA ASN A 23 0.21 -13.41 -9.44
C ASN A 23 1.18 -12.21 -9.32
N ALA A 24 1.95 -11.89 -10.37
CA ALA A 24 2.93 -10.81 -10.36
C ALA A 24 2.93 -10.07 -11.69
N VAL A 25 2.65 -8.77 -11.64
CA VAL A 25 2.57 -7.90 -12.82
C VAL A 25 3.69 -6.87 -12.79
N ARG A 26 4.49 -6.83 -13.86
CA ARG A 26 5.57 -5.85 -14.03
C ARG A 26 5.16 -4.74 -14.99
N ILE A 27 5.15 -3.49 -14.50
CA ILE A 27 4.87 -2.30 -15.32
C ILE A 27 6.17 -1.69 -15.84
N SER A 28 6.61 -2.07 -17.04
CA SER A 28 7.80 -1.51 -17.70
C SER A 28 7.45 -0.37 -18.65
N LEU A 29 7.12 0.80 -18.09
CA LEU A 29 6.86 2.01 -18.90
C LEU A 29 8.04 2.99 -18.84
N PRO A 30 8.23 3.87 -19.86
CA PRO A 30 9.27 4.89 -19.83
C PRO A 30 9.13 5.90 -18.67
N ARG A 31 10.17 6.71 -18.43
CA ARG A 31 10.15 7.77 -17.42
C ARG A 31 9.00 8.75 -17.69
N ARG A 32 8.33 9.23 -16.65
CA ARG A 32 7.19 10.18 -16.71
C ARG A 32 5.91 9.68 -17.40
N PHE A 33 5.78 8.39 -17.69
CA PHE A 33 4.51 7.81 -18.15
C PHE A 33 3.44 7.68 -17.04
N GLY A 34 3.72 8.14 -15.82
CA GLY A 34 2.79 8.12 -14.70
C GLY A 34 2.56 6.72 -14.13
N LYS A 35 3.64 5.94 -13.94
CA LYS A 35 3.62 4.65 -13.24
C LYS A 35 3.19 4.80 -11.78
N SER A 36 3.84 5.69 -11.04
CA SER A 36 3.47 5.99 -9.65
C SER A 36 2.03 6.49 -9.54
N PHE A 37 1.56 7.25 -10.53
CA PHE A 37 0.15 7.65 -10.59
C PHE A 37 -0.78 6.44 -10.78
N ASN A 38 -0.45 5.49 -11.68
CA ASN A 38 -1.20 4.22 -11.80
C ASN A 38 -1.25 3.47 -10.47
N LEU A 39 -0.10 3.30 -9.81
CA LEU A 39 -0.02 2.61 -8.52
C LEU A 39 -0.88 3.32 -7.46
N SER A 40 -0.88 4.66 -7.43
CA SER A 40 -1.75 5.41 -6.53
C SER A 40 -3.24 5.23 -6.82
N VAL A 41 -3.64 5.18 -8.10
CA VAL A 41 -5.04 4.95 -8.50
C VAL A 41 -5.48 3.55 -8.06
N ILE A 42 -4.64 2.53 -8.30
CA ILE A 42 -4.86 1.15 -7.85
C ILE A 42 -4.97 1.09 -6.32
N ALA A 43 -4.04 1.72 -5.60
CA ALA A 43 -4.05 1.76 -4.15
C ALA A 43 -5.33 2.40 -3.60
N GLN A 44 -5.73 3.56 -4.12
CA GLN A 44 -6.94 4.26 -3.68
C GLN A 44 -8.21 3.48 -4.01
N PHE A 45 -8.26 2.81 -5.18
CA PHE A 45 -9.43 2.06 -5.60
C PHE A 45 -9.66 0.80 -4.75
N PHE A 46 -8.61 -0.02 -4.55
CA PHE A 46 -8.76 -1.31 -3.88
C PHE A 46 -8.69 -1.22 -2.36
N ASN A 47 -7.78 -0.40 -1.83
CA ASN A 47 -7.46 -0.43 -0.40
C ASN A 47 -8.72 -0.09 0.41
N PRO A 48 -9.08 -0.86 1.45
CA PRO A 48 -10.19 -0.50 2.31
C PRO A 48 -9.97 0.87 2.98
N ILE A 49 -11.06 1.49 3.42
CA ILE A 49 -11.00 2.79 4.10
C ILE A 49 -10.28 2.63 5.44
N THR A 50 -9.30 3.49 5.66
CA THR A 50 -8.46 3.54 6.86
C THR A 50 -8.62 4.85 7.60
N THR A 51 -8.00 4.96 8.77
CA THR A 51 -7.87 6.20 9.53
C THR A 51 -7.10 7.28 8.76
N LEU A 52 -6.20 6.91 7.84
CA LEU A 52 -5.48 7.87 6.97
C LEU A 52 -6.40 8.57 5.96
N ASP A 53 -7.54 7.96 5.64
CA ASP A 53 -8.54 8.52 4.72
C ASP A 53 -9.51 9.47 5.40
N ASP A 54 -9.47 9.50 6.74
CA ASP A 54 -10.34 10.35 7.48
C ASP A 54 -9.79 11.76 7.57
N CYS A 55 -10.53 12.70 6.96
CA CYS A 55 -10.21 14.11 6.97
C CYS A 55 -10.55 14.77 8.32
N THR A 56 -11.20 14.05 9.25
CA THR A 56 -11.44 14.53 10.61
C THR A 56 -10.34 14.09 11.58
N ALA A 57 -9.09 14.02 11.11
CA ALA A 57 -7.93 13.77 11.95
C ALA A 57 -8.00 14.62 13.24
N GLY A 58 -8.17 13.94 14.39
CA GLY A 58 -8.32 14.59 15.69
C GLY A 58 -9.75 14.62 16.28
N VAL A 59 -10.78 14.17 15.54
CA VAL A 59 -12.14 13.97 16.06
C VAL A 59 -12.36 12.47 16.33
N GLU A 60 -12.68 12.11 17.57
CA GLU A 60 -13.03 10.74 17.94
C GLU A 60 -14.56 10.58 18.14
N PRO A 61 -15.19 9.52 17.58
CA PRO A 61 -14.62 8.51 16.71
C PRO A 61 -14.50 8.99 15.23
N PRO A 62 -13.56 8.43 14.46
CA PRO A 62 -13.42 8.73 13.02
C PRO A 62 -14.67 8.36 12.20
N ASP A 63 -14.99 9.17 11.19
CA ASP A 63 -16.13 8.97 10.29
C ASP A 63 -15.72 8.24 9.00
N PHE A 64 -15.65 6.91 9.12
CA PHE A 64 -15.35 6.03 7.99
C PHE A 64 -16.37 6.09 6.86
N ALA A 65 -17.64 6.45 7.14
CA ALA A 65 -18.67 6.54 6.11
C ALA A 65 -18.48 7.81 5.25
N ALA A 66 -18.10 8.92 5.87
CA ALA A 66 -17.71 10.12 5.14
C ALA A 66 -16.41 9.91 4.34
N ALA A 67 -15.40 9.26 4.93
CA ALA A 67 -14.17 8.90 4.22
C ALA A 67 -14.44 8.01 2.99
N TYR A 68 -15.31 7.01 3.12
CA TYR A 68 -15.76 6.17 2.01
C TYR A 68 -16.41 6.99 0.89
N ARG A 69 -17.36 7.88 1.22
CA ARG A 69 -18.04 8.72 0.23
C ARG A 69 -17.08 9.63 -0.52
N ARG A 70 -16.21 10.34 0.19
CA ARG A 70 -15.21 11.23 -0.42
C ARG A 70 -14.29 10.48 -1.37
N ARG A 71 -13.77 9.32 -0.94
CA ARG A 71 -12.90 8.55 -1.82
C ARG A 71 -13.67 8.03 -3.04
N ARG A 72 -14.92 7.60 -2.86
CA ARG A 72 -15.77 7.16 -3.98
C ARG A 72 -16.06 8.29 -4.97
N GLU A 73 -16.27 9.50 -4.47
CA GLU A 73 -16.45 10.71 -5.30
C GLU A 73 -15.22 11.02 -6.16
N MET A 74 -14.00 10.69 -5.71
CA MET A 74 -12.78 10.87 -6.52
C MET A 74 -12.77 10.04 -7.82
N PHE A 75 -13.59 8.99 -7.89
CA PHE A 75 -13.73 8.14 -9.07
C PHE A 75 -15.02 8.39 -9.86
N SER A 76 -15.79 9.41 -9.48
CA SER A 76 -17.04 9.79 -10.15
C SER A 76 -16.78 10.18 -11.61
N GLY A 77 -17.49 9.56 -12.54
CA GLY A 77 -17.33 9.82 -13.98
C GLY A 77 -16.02 9.27 -14.56
N SER A 78 -15.37 8.33 -13.86
CA SER A 78 -14.23 7.61 -14.42
C SER A 78 -14.67 6.54 -15.42
N LEU A 79 -13.82 6.23 -16.39
CA LEU A 79 -14.02 5.17 -17.38
C LEU A 79 -14.31 3.82 -16.72
N LEU A 80 -13.64 3.50 -15.60
CA LEU A 80 -13.93 2.28 -14.85
C LEU A 80 -15.36 2.26 -14.30
N GLN A 81 -15.82 3.38 -13.74
CA GLN A 81 -17.17 3.48 -13.19
C GLN A 81 -18.24 3.43 -14.30
N GLU A 82 -18.03 4.17 -15.39
CA GLU A 82 -18.99 4.28 -16.49
C GLU A 82 -19.08 3.00 -17.34
N MET A 83 -17.94 2.36 -17.63
CA MET A 83 -17.89 1.18 -18.50
C MET A 83 -18.03 -0.14 -17.75
N HIS A 84 -17.68 -0.17 -16.46
CA HIS A 84 -17.58 -1.41 -15.67
C HIS A 84 -18.13 -1.22 -14.24
N SER A 85 -19.37 -0.71 -14.11
CA SER A 85 -20.04 -0.44 -12.83
C SER A 85 -20.07 -1.65 -11.88
N ASP A 86 -20.33 -2.85 -12.39
CA ASP A 86 -20.41 -4.06 -11.57
C ASP A 86 -19.05 -4.42 -10.95
N PHE A 87 -17.98 -4.24 -11.72
CA PHE A 87 -16.61 -4.41 -11.22
C PHE A 87 -16.28 -3.33 -10.21
N PHE A 88 -16.65 -2.08 -10.52
CA PHE A 88 -16.43 -0.93 -9.65
C PHE A 88 -17.03 -1.19 -8.26
N ASP A 89 -18.33 -1.50 -8.19
CA ASP A 89 -19.03 -1.67 -6.93
C ASP A 89 -18.56 -2.89 -6.13
N ARG A 90 -18.15 -3.96 -6.81
CA ARG A 90 -17.66 -5.18 -6.16
C ARG A 90 -16.30 -4.99 -5.51
N HIS A 91 -15.40 -4.26 -6.17
CA HIS A 91 -13.99 -4.23 -5.79
C HIS A 91 -13.53 -2.91 -5.15
N PHE A 92 -14.34 -1.85 -5.19
CA PHE A 92 -14.03 -0.59 -4.54
C PHE A 92 -13.87 -0.76 -3.02
N ALA A 93 -12.70 -0.38 -2.50
CA ALA A 93 -12.32 -0.47 -1.09
C ALA A 93 -12.47 -1.88 -0.46
N ALA A 94 -12.31 -2.93 -1.28
CA ALA A 94 -12.52 -4.32 -0.88
C ALA A 94 -11.23 -5.09 -0.55
N ILE A 95 -10.12 -4.82 -1.26
CA ILE A 95 -8.90 -5.63 -1.23
C ILE A 95 -7.75 -4.82 -0.59
N PRO A 96 -7.16 -5.26 0.52
CA PRO A 96 -6.07 -4.55 1.17
C PRO A 96 -4.86 -4.40 0.26
N VAL A 97 -4.25 -3.22 0.29
CA VAL A 97 -3.08 -2.88 -0.53
C VAL A 97 -1.90 -2.54 0.37
N ILE A 98 -0.79 -3.26 0.21
CA ILE A 98 0.51 -2.93 0.79
C ILE A 98 1.30 -2.17 -0.27
N HIS A 99 1.65 -0.91 -0.01
CA HIS A 99 2.42 -0.10 -0.94
C HIS A 99 3.84 0.13 -0.41
N LEU A 100 4.82 -0.38 -1.13
CA LEU A 100 6.24 -0.23 -0.82
C LEU A 100 6.86 0.76 -1.79
N ASN A 101 7.41 1.86 -1.27
CA ASN A 101 8.09 2.87 -2.05
C ASN A 101 9.56 2.95 -1.64
N PHE A 102 10.46 2.69 -2.57
CA PHE A 102 11.91 2.69 -2.32
C PHE A 102 12.57 4.06 -2.55
N LYS A 103 11.79 5.11 -2.83
CA LYS A 103 12.30 6.47 -2.93
C LYS A 103 12.66 6.96 -1.53
N ALA A 104 13.97 6.97 -1.23
CA ALA A 104 14.52 7.39 0.05
C ALA A 104 13.98 8.76 0.52
N ARG A 105 12.96 8.72 1.37
CA ARG A 105 12.64 9.78 2.33
C ARG A 105 12.99 9.24 3.72
N PRO A 106 13.39 10.11 4.67
CA PRO A 106 13.44 9.71 6.07
C PRO A 106 12.09 9.09 6.42
N VAL A 107 12.10 7.86 6.94
CA VAL A 107 10.90 7.14 7.38
C VAL A 107 10.37 7.81 8.65
N SER A 108 9.77 9.00 8.51
CA SER A 108 9.20 9.77 9.62
C SER A 108 7.69 9.63 9.73
N SER A 109 7.01 9.03 8.75
CA SER A 109 5.63 8.58 8.93
C SER A 109 5.45 7.16 8.43
N HIS A 110 4.82 6.33 9.26
CA HIS A 110 4.53 4.93 9.00
C HIS A 110 3.31 4.75 8.06
N ASP A 111 3.02 5.76 7.23
CA ASP A 111 1.73 5.90 6.55
C ASP A 111 1.67 5.22 5.18
N GLU A 112 2.79 4.72 4.64
CA GLU A 112 2.77 4.11 3.30
C GLU A 112 2.41 2.62 3.31
N CYS A 113 2.51 1.96 4.47
CA CYS A 113 1.95 0.63 4.67
C CYS A 113 0.59 0.75 5.35
N SER A 114 -0.41 1.23 4.60
CA SER A 114 -1.80 1.34 5.05
C SER A 114 -2.49 -0.03 5.03
N VAL A 115 -1.94 -0.99 5.80
CA VAL A 115 -2.71 -2.17 6.20
C VAL A 115 -3.74 -1.69 7.21
N VAL A 116 -4.89 -1.37 6.64
CA VAL A 116 -6.14 -0.95 7.24
C VAL A 116 -6.25 -1.32 8.71
N GLU A 117 -6.16 -0.29 9.56
CA GLU A 117 -6.76 -0.26 10.89
C GLU A 117 -8.28 -0.29 10.76
N ARG A 118 -8.84 -1.40 10.26
CA ARG A 118 -10.24 -1.69 10.51
C ARG A 118 -10.25 -2.00 11.99
N LYS A 119 -10.71 -1.07 12.83
CA LYS A 119 -11.33 -1.49 14.09
C LYS A 119 -12.46 -2.41 13.65
N PRO A 120 -12.35 -3.75 13.81
CA PRO A 120 -13.46 -4.60 13.45
C PRO A 120 -14.65 -4.16 14.30
N ARG A 121 -15.86 -4.18 13.73
CA ARG A 121 -17.06 -4.17 14.57
C ARG A 121 -16.98 -5.41 15.44
N GLY A 122 -16.62 -5.23 16.71
CA GLY A 122 -16.54 -6.32 17.68
C GLY A 122 -15.22 -6.36 18.44
N ASP A 123 -15.36 -6.14 19.74
CA ASP A 123 -14.46 -6.55 20.83
C ASP A 123 -12.95 -6.23 20.70
N PRO A 124 -12.36 -5.48 21.67
CA PRO A 124 -10.92 -5.19 21.74
C PRO A 124 -9.98 -6.43 21.80
N ARG A 125 -10.53 -7.65 21.84
CA ARG A 125 -9.78 -8.92 21.68
C ARG A 125 -9.16 -9.14 20.29
N HIS A 126 -9.53 -8.40 19.24
CA HIS A 126 -8.94 -8.53 17.89
C HIS A 126 -7.57 -7.83 17.73
N LEU A 127 -7.19 -6.93 18.67
CA LEU A 127 -5.80 -6.44 18.79
C LEU A 127 -4.79 -7.55 19.21
N LYS A 128 -5.26 -8.77 19.45
CA LYS A 128 -4.45 -9.94 19.85
C LYS A 128 -4.05 -10.85 18.68
N HIS A 129 -4.15 -10.40 17.43
CA HIS A 129 -3.65 -11.22 16.33
C HIS A 129 -2.15 -11.49 16.55
N LYS A 130 -1.79 -12.77 16.75
CA LYS A 130 -0.43 -13.18 17.10
C LYS A 130 0.60 -12.66 16.09
N ALA A 131 0.23 -12.64 14.81
CA ALA A 131 1.08 -12.12 13.75
C ALA A 131 1.37 -10.62 13.90
N TRP A 132 0.38 -9.79 14.29
CA TRP A 132 0.59 -8.35 14.48
C TRP A 132 1.54 -8.05 15.64
N ARG A 133 1.35 -8.72 16.79
CA ARG A 133 2.27 -8.56 17.94
C ARG A 133 3.70 -8.97 17.57
N LYS A 134 3.85 -10.04 16.79
CA LYS A 134 5.15 -10.50 16.32
C LYS A 134 5.75 -9.53 15.32
N TYR A 135 4.96 -9.01 14.38
CA TYR A 135 5.36 -7.96 13.44
C TYR A 135 5.86 -6.72 14.19
N GLU A 136 5.11 -6.20 15.16
CA GLU A 136 5.50 -5.02 15.94
C GLU A 136 6.81 -5.24 16.70
N SER A 137 7.00 -6.45 17.26
CA SER A 137 8.26 -6.83 17.91
C SER A 137 9.43 -6.87 16.94
N LEU A 138 9.29 -7.54 15.80
CA LEU A 138 10.33 -7.62 14.77
C LEU A 138 10.65 -6.23 14.21
N ARG A 139 9.64 -5.38 14.08
CA ARG A 139 9.76 -4.02 13.53
C ARG A 139 10.63 -3.18 14.44
N ARG A 140 10.41 -3.24 15.75
CA ARG A 140 11.25 -2.57 16.75
C ARG A 140 12.70 -3.06 16.67
N THR A 141 12.91 -4.37 16.53
CA THR A 141 14.27 -4.93 16.37
C THR A 141 14.95 -4.42 15.11
N TYR A 142 14.24 -4.42 13.97
CA TYR A 142 14.80 -4.00 12.68
C TYR A 142 15.26 -2.54 12.70
N PHE A 143 14.42 -1.63 13.23
CA PHE A 143 14.79 -0.23 13.37
C PHE A 143 15.91 0.01 14.40
N ALA A 144 16.00 -0.83 15.44
CA ALA A 144 17.10 -0.73 16.40
C ALA A 144 18.44 -1.18 15.78
N MET A 145 18.43 -2.13 14.84
CA MET A 145 19.61 -2.51 14.06
C MET A 145 20.02 -1.41 13.08
N ASP A 146 19.05 -0.74 12.44
CA ASP A 146 19.33 0.37 11.51
C ASP A 146 20.09 1.53 12.18
N ALA A 147 19.75 1.84 13.43
CA ALA A 147 20.46 2.85 14.22
C ALA A 147 21.91 2.48 14.60
N LYS A 148 22.27 1.20 14.50
CA LYS A 148 23.59 0.65 14.89
C LYS A 148 24.33 0.04 13.71
N PHE A 149 23.81 0.19 12.50
CA PHE A 149 24.24 -0.54 11.34
C PHE A 149 25.72 -0.29 11.04
N VAL A 150 26.51 -1.36 11.06
CA VAL A 150 27.88 -1.39 10.52
C VAL A 150 27.82 -2.17 9.23
N ASP A 151 28.47 -1.66 8.19
CA ASP A 151 28.46 -2.24 6.85
C ASP A 151 29.36 -3.50 6.80
N ASP A 152 28.88 -4.58 7.42
CA ASP A 152 29.53 -5.90 7.43
C ASP A 152 28.57 -7.02 7.00
N ALA A 153 29.14 -8.09 6.44
CA ALA A 153 28.38 -9.15 5.78
C ALA A 153 27.43 -9.90 6.73
N ASP A 154 27.83 -10.10 7.99
CA ASP A 154 27.03 -10.83 8.98
C ASP A 154 25.80 -10.01 9.39
N GLN A 155 25.96 -8.70 9.57
CA GLN A 155 24.86 -7.78 9.84
C GLN A 155 23.91 -7.64 8.64
N TRP A 156 24.41 -7.75 7.41
CA TRP A 156 23.56 -7.77 6.21
C TRP A 156 22.67 -9.02 6.15
N GLU A 157 23.22 -10.20 6.46
CA GLU A 157 22.44 -11.45 6.49
C GLU A 157 21.36 -11.39 7.57
N GLU A 158 21.72 -11.04 8.80
CA GLU A 158 20.77 -10.92 9.91
C GLU A 158 19.67 -9.88 9.60
N ARG A 159 20.05 -8.76 8.96
CA ARG A 159 19.11 -7.71 8.55
C ARG A 159 18.15 -8.18 7.46
N SER A 160 18.64 -8.94 6.48
CA SER A 160 17.82 -9.52 5.42
C SER A 160 16.81 -10.51 5.99
N ASP A 161 17.26 -11.42 6.87
CA ASP A 161 16.40 -12.39 7.53
C ASP A 161 15.28 -11.71 8.35
N LEU A 162 15.64 -10.63 9.05
CA LEU A 162 14.67 -9.86 9.82
C LEU A 162 13.67 -9.12 8.93
N ALA A 163 14.10 -8.58 7.79
CA ALA A 163 13.22 -7.97 6.80
C ALA A 163 12.25 -9.02 6.20
N CYS A 164 12.74 -10.20 5.84
CA CYS A 164 11.90 -11.32 5.39
C CYS A 164 10.86 -11.70 6.45
N ALA A 165 11.29 -11.90 7.70
CA ALA A 165 10.38 -12.24 8.80
C ALA A 165 9.32 -11.14 9.06
N LEU A 166 9.67 -9.87 8.84
CA LEU A 166 8.74 -8.76 8.91
C LEU A 166 7.66 -8.85 7.84
N PHE A 167 8.08 -9.02 6.59
CA PHE A 167 7.16 -9.16 5.46
C PHE A 167 6.25 -10.38 5.62
N ASP A 168 6.79 -11.51 6.09
CA ASP A 168 6.02 -12.73 6.36
C ASP A 168 4.91 -12.47 7.39
N LYS A 169 5.23 -11.78 8.50
CA LYS A 169 4.24 -11.50 9.54
C LYS A 169 3.23 -10.46 9.13
N LEU A 170 3.64 -9.47 8.33
CA LEU A 170 2.72 -8.49 7.75
C LEU A 170 1.74 -9.20 6.80
N SER A 171 2.26 -10.02 5.90
CA SER A 171 1.48 -10.81 4.94
C SER A 171 0.49 -11.75 5.63
N GLU A 172 0.93 -12.49 6.66
CA GLU A 172 0.08 -13.36 7.48
C GLU A 172 -1.06 -12.56 8.13
N PHE A 173 -0.75 -11.36 8.66
CA PHE A 173 -1.74 -10.51 9.28
C PHE A 173 -2.78 -10.00 8.28
N VAL A 174 -2.34 -9.48 7.12
CA VAL A 174 -3.24 -8.93 6.09
C VAL A 174 -4.16 -10.02 5.54
N ALA A 175 -3.60 -11.18 5.21
CA ALA A 175 -4.34 -12.33 4.73
C ALA A 175 -5.41 -12.77 5.74
N ALA A 176 -5.06 -12.82 7.04
CA ALA A 176 -6.00 -13.20 8.09
C ALA A 176 -7.17 -12.22 8.28
N GLN A 177 -6.95 -10.92 8.06
CA GLN A 177 -8.00 -9.91 8.22
C GLN A 177 -8.95 -9.79 7.01
N HIS A 178 -8.48 -10.18 5.83
CA HIS A 178 -9.19 -9.91 4.57
C HIS A 178 -9.49 -11.17 3.74
N GLY A 179 -9.55 -12.34 4.38
CA GLY A 179 -9.96 -13.58 3.70
C GLY A 179 -8.94 -14.13 2.71
N GLY A 180 -7.68 -13.76 2.85
CA GLY A 180 -6.55 -14.30 2.08
C GLY A 180 -6.12 -13.50 0.86
N GLU A 181 -6.93 -12.54 0.38
CA GLU A 181 -6.59 -11.73 -0.80
C GLU A 181 -6.01 -10.37 -0.42
N TYR A 182 -4.89 -10.00 -1.03
CA TYR A 182 -4.24 -8.69 -0.87
C TYR A 182 -3.37 -8.36 -2.09
N ILE A 183 -3.09 -7.07 -2.28
CA ILE A 183 -2.24 -6.57 -3.37
C ILE A 183 -0.97 -5.98 -2.76
N ILE A 184 0.19 -6.34 -3.31
CA ILE A 184 1.46 -5.64 -3.04
C ILE A 184 1.80 -4.78 -4.24
N LEU A 185 1.97 -3.48 -3.99
CA LEU A 185 2.50 -2.53 -4.96
C LEU A 185 3.93 -2.18 -4.59
N ILE A 186 4.84 -2.27 -5.56
CA ILE A 186 6.25 -1.92 -5.38
C ILE A 186 6.59 -0.80 -6.35
N ASP A 187 6.95 0.37 -5.83
CA ASP A 187 7.39 1.52 -6.62
C ASP A 187 8.88 1.82 -6.41
N GLU A 188 9.52 2.36 -7.45
CA GLU A 188 10.93 2.80 -7.44
C GLU A 188 11.95 1.72 -6.99
N TYR A 189 11.65 0.43 -7.20
CA TYR A 189 12.53 -0.70 -6.84
C TYR A 189 13.92 -0.66 -7.48
N ASP A 190 14.08 0.12 -8.55
CA ASP A 190 15.34 0.37 -9.22
C ASP A 190 16.22 1.40 -8.49
N THR A 191 15.67 2.18 -7.56
CA THR A 191 16.41 3.20 -6.80
C THR A 191 17.53 2.60 -5.94
N PRO A 192 17.30 1.56 -5.12
CA PRO A 192 18.39 0.91 -4.36
C PRO A 192 19.46 0.30 -5.28
N LEU A 193 19.05 -0.33 -6.38
CA LEU A 193 19.96 -0.93 -7.35
C LEU A 193 20.85 0.12 -8.02
N ARG A 194 20.27 1.27 -8.41
CA ARG A 194 21.05 2.40 -8.95
C ARG A 194 22.04 2.93 -7.96
N LYS A 195 21.63 3.15 -6.70
CA LYS A 195 22.53 3.64 -5.65
C LYS A 195 23.72 2.70 -5.44
N ALA A 196 23.48 1.39 -5.42
CA ALA A 196 24.55 0.41 -5.30
C ALA A 196 25.55 0.47 -6.48
N LEU A 197 25.06 0.72 -7.70
CA LEU A 197 25.90 0.87 -8.90
C LEU A 197 26.63 2.22 -8.97
N ASP A 198 26.07 3.27 -8.37
CA ASP A 198 26.67 4.63 -8.34
C ASP A 198 27.71 4.80 -7.21
N THR A 199 28.00 3.74 -6.43
CA THR A 199 28.95 3.77 -5.29
C THR A 199 30.35 3.23 -5.65
N ASP A 200 30.60 2.92 -6.93
CA ASP A 200 31.94 2.72 -7.51
C ASP A 200 32.44 4.02 -8.20
#